data_AF-A0A522RLU1-F1
#
_entry.id   AF-A0A522RLU1-F1
#
_cell.length_a   1.000
_cell.length_b   1.000
_cell.length_c   1.000
_cell.angle_alpha   90.00
_cell.angle_beta   90.00
_cell.angle_gamma   90.00
#
_symmetry.space_group_name_H-M   'P 1'
#
loop_
_entity.id
_entity.type
_entity.pdbx_description
1 polymer ?
#
loop_
_entity_poly.entity_id
_entity_poly.type
_entity_poly.pdbx_seq_one_letter_code
_entity_poly.pdbx_strand_id
1 'polypeptide(L)' 'MARAKTSCVICRKPATAKKPAFEDTMHFDCRECGEFQVSGTFMSNARKLSATVRRQALQRAITRAQYGTLPMVTTYDVP' A
#
# COMPACT_ATOMS: atom_id res chain seq x y z
N MET A 1 11.38 15.24 0.68
CA MET A 1 9.98 14.74 0.51
C MET A 1 9.34 14.61 1.87
N ALA A 2 8.24 15.31 2.11
CA ALA A 2 7.57 15.32 3.41
C ALA A 2 6.80 14.02 3.65
N ARG A 3 6.89 13.49 4.87
CA ARG A 3 5.99 12.43 5.39
C ARG A 3 4.69 13.11 5.83
N ALA A 4 3.55 12.63 5.36
CA ALA A 4 2.22 13.14 5.74
C ALA A 4 1.46 12.11 6.59
N LYS A 5 0.80 12.57 7.66
CA LYS A 5 -0.15 11.72 8.40
C LYS A 5 -1.39 11.49 7.53
N THR A 6 -1.78 10.24 7.35
CA THR A 6 -2.94 9.86 6.52
C THR A 6 -3.59 8.57 7.05
N SER A 7 -4.63 8.09 6.38
CA SER A 7 -5.20 6.77 6.63
C SER A 7 -4.53 5.72 5.74
N CYS A 8 -4.17 4.57 6.34
CA CYS A 8 -3.67 3.41 5.62
C CYS A 8 -4.66 2.97 4.54
N VAL A 9 -4.20 2.81 3.30
CA VAL A 9 -5.08 2.40 2.20
C VAL A 9 -5.65 0.99 2.41
N ILE A 10 -5.00 0.15 3.21
CA ILE A 10 -5.40 -1.24 3.47
C ILE A 10 -6.41 -1.33 4.63
N CYS A 11 -6.03 -0.89 5.83
CA CYS A 11 -6.85 -1.04 7.04
C CYS A 11 -7.62 0.22 7.46
N ARG A 12 -7.43 1.37 6.79
CA ARG A 12 -7.99 2.69 7.12
C ARG A 12 -7.60 3.27 8.48
N LYS A 13 -6.79 2.56 9.29
CA LYS A 13 -6.21 3.11 10.52
C LYS A 13 -5.17 4.20 10.20
N PRO A 14 -4.80 5.05 11.17
CA PRO A 14 -3.75 6.05 10.98
C PRO A 14 -2.44 5.41 10.50
N ALA A 15 -1.78 6.09 9.56
CA ALA A 15 -0.51 5.72 8.97
C ALA A 15 0.27 6.97 8.57
N THR A 16 1.55 6.78 8.28
CA THR A 16 2.36 7.82 7.65
C THR A 16 2.53 7.46 6.19
N ALA A 17 2.30 8.40 5.28
CA ALA A 17 2.58 8.23 3.87
C ALA A 17 3.69 9.15 3.40
N LYS A 18 4.51 8.66 2.47
CA LYS A 18 5.54 9.43 1.77
C LYS A 18 5.42 9.15 0.29
N LYS A 19 5.31 10.21 -0.51
CA LYS A 19 5.39 10.10 -1.97
C LYS A 19 6.86 10.20 -2.41
N PRO A 20 7.43 9.21 -3.11
CA PRO A 20 8.73 9.33 -3.77
C PRO A 20 8.68 10.41 -4.86
N ALA A 21 9.80 11.08 -5.16
CA ALA A 21 9.81 12.22 -6.09
C ALA A 21 9.74 11.81 -7.56
N PHE A 22 10.07 10.55 -7.88
CA PHE A 22 10.24 10.08 -9.25
C PHE A 22 9.32 8.90 -9.61
N GLU A 23 8.38 8.52 -8.74
CA GLU A 23 7.54 7.35 -8.96
C GLU A 23 6.05 7.66 -8.73
N ASP A 24 5.18 7.00 -9.50
CA ASP A 24 3.72 6.95 -9.25
C ASP A 24 3.40 5.90 -8.17
N THR A 25 4.13 5.97 -7.08
CA THR A 25 3.98 5.10 -5.92
C THR A 25 3.78 5.94 -4.67
N MET A 26 3.15 5.35 -3.67
CA MET A 26 3.09 5.93 -2.34
C MET A 26 3.54 4.89 -1.31
N HIS A 27 4.50 5.29 -0.50
CA HIS A 27 5.02 4.49 0.59
C HIS A 27 4.16 4.76 1.83
N PHE A 28 3.60 3.70 2.42
CA PHE A 28 2.87 3.71 3.67
C PHE A 28 3.64 2.99 4.78
N ASP A 29 3.65 3.60 5.96
CA ASP A 29 4.11 3.04 7.23
C ASP A 29 2.91 2.99 8.18
N CYS A 30 2.41 1.78 8.42
CA CYS A 30 1.22 1.52 9.23
C CYS A 30 1.49 0.47 10.31
N ARG A 31 1.16 0.79 11.57
CA ARG A 31 1.36 -0.13 12.70
C ARG A 31 0.71 -1.51 12.55
N GLU A 32 -0.40 -1.60 11.82
CA GLU A 32 -1.16 -2.85 11.65
C GLU A 32 -0.79 -3.63 10.39
N CYS A 33 -0.40 -2.91 9.33
CA CYS A 33 -0.15 -3.49 8.01
C CYS A 33 1.33 -3.57 7.66
N GLY A 34 2.19 -3.01 8.51
CA GLY A 34 3.61 -2.87 8.25
C GLY A 34 3.93 -1.73 7.28
N GLU A 35 5.16 -1.80 6.78
CA GLU A 35 5.72 -0.88 5.80
C GLU A 35 5.54 -1.47 4.39
N PHE A 36 4.94 -0.70 3.47
CA PHE A 36 4.63 -1.16 2.11
C PHE A 36 4.49 0.00 1.12
N GLN A 37 4.58 -0.31 -0.16
CA GLN A 37 4.36 0.63 -1.26
C GLN A 37 3.05 0.33 -1.98
N VAL A 38 2.49 1.33 -2.64
CA VAL A 38 1.22 1.23 -3.35
C VAL A 38 1.32 1.99 -4.67
N SER A 39 0.92 1.38 -5.78
CA SER A 39 0.82 2.10 -7.06
C SER A 39 -0.31 3.12 -7.07
N GLY A 40 -0.16 4.22 -7.80
CA GLY A 40 -1.21 5.22 -8.00
C GLY A 40 -2.51 4.63 -8.56
N THR A 41 -2.38 3.63 -9.44
CA THR A 41 -3.52 2.88 -10.01
C THR A 41 -4.27 2.05 -8.95
N PHE A 42 -3.58 1.34 -8.06
CA PHE A 42 -4.23 0.62 -6.98
C PHE A 42 -4.89 1.60 -6.01
N MET A 43 -4.21 2.70 -5.66
CA MET A 43 -4.77 3.73 -4.78
C MET A 43 -6.08 4.31 -5.28
N SER A 44 -6.17 4.58 -6.58
CA SER A 44 -7.39 5.13 -7.22
C SER A 44 -8.56 4.15 -7.13
N ASN A 45 -8.29 2.85 -7.15
CA ASN A 45 -9.30 1.80 -7.06
C ASN A 45 -9.57 1.32 -5.63
N ALA A 46 -8.65 1.50 -4.69
CA ALA A 46 -8.73 0.94 -3.34
C ALA A 46 -9.98 1.39 -2.57
N ARG A 47 -10.54 2.57 -2.86
CA ARG A 47 -11.78 3.05 -2.23
C ARG A 47 -13.00 2.19 -2.58
N LYS A 48 -13.00 1.55 -3.76
CA LYS A 48 -14.07 0.68 -4.26
C LYS A 48 -13.95 -0.76 -3.71
N LEU A 49 -12.79 -1.12 -3.15
CA LEU A 49 -12.51 -2.47 -2.67
C LEU A 49 -12.90 -2.63 -1.20
N SER A 50 -13.42 -3.81 -0.87
CA SER A 50 -13.71 -4.17 0.53
C SER A 50 -12.42 -4.22 1.37
N ALA A 51 -12.56 -4.16 2.70
CA ALA A 51 -11.40 -4.31 3.59
C ALA A 51 -10.70 -5.67 3.40
N THR A 52 -11.47 -6.74 3.20
CA THR A 52 -10.95 -8.09 2.96
C THR A 52 -10.11 -8.14 1.68
N VAL A 53 -10.63 -7.61 0.58
CA VAL A 53 -9.93 -7.61 -0.72
C VAL A 53 -8.62 -6.83 -0.63
N ARG A 54 -8.62 -5.66 0.04
CA ARG A 54 -7.40 -4.87 0.23
C ARG A 54 -6.35 -5.62 1.06
N ARG A 55 -6.75 -6.35 2.10
CA ARG A 55 -5.83 -7.17 2.91
C ARG A 55 -5.25 -8.33 2.12
N GLN A 56 -6.07 -9.00 1.31
CA GLN A 56 -5.60 -10.07 0.43
C GLN A 56 -4.59 -9.56 -0.61
N ALA A 57 -4.83 -8.36 -1.16
CA ALA A 57 -3.88 -7.73 -2.07
C ALA A 57 -2.54 -7.43 -1.40
N LEU A 58 -2.55 -6.93 -0.15
CA LEU A 58 -1.31 -6.76 0.61
C LEU A 58 -0.58 -8.10 0.84
N GLN A 59 -1.30 -9.17 1.21
CA GLN A 59 -0.70 -10.49 1.41
C GLN A 59 -0.08 -11.06 0.13
N ARG A 60 -0.74 -10.89 -1.03
CA ARG A 60 -0.20 -11.28 -2.34
C ARG A 60 1.06 -10.48 -2.68
N ALA A 61 1.04 -9.17 -2.44
CA ALA A 61 2.21 -8.32 -2.62
C ALA A 61 3.39 -8.72 -1.72
N ILE A 62 3.13 -9.06 -0.44
CA ILE A 62 4.15 -9.57 0.48
C ILE A 62 4.73 -10.89 -0.02
N THR A 63 3.88 -11.80 -0.50
CA THR A 63 4.31 -13.11 -1.02
C THR A 63 5.16 -12.97 -2.28
N ARG A 64 4.89 -11.97 -3.12
CA ARG A 64 5.65 -11.67 -4.34
C ARG A 64 6.96 -10.92 -4.06
N ALA A 65 7.03 -10.16 -2.97
CA ALA A 65 8.17 -9.30 -2.69
C ALA A 65 9.47 -10.14 -2.55
N GLN A 66 10.53 -9.68 -3.21
CA GLN A 66 11.85 -10.30 -3.04
C GLN A 66 12.40 -9.98 -1.65
N TYR A 67 13.23 -10.87 -1.11
CA TYR A 67 13.92 -10.63 0.15
C TYR A 67 14.68 -9.29 0.13
N GLY A 68 14.47 -8.48 1.17
CA GLY A 68 15.09 -7.16 1.29
C GLY A 68 14.39 -6.04 0.51
N THR A 69 13.27 -6.32 -0.16
CA THR A 69 12.46 -5.30 -0.85
C THR A 69 11.15 -5.03 -0.12
N LEU A 70 10.68 -3.78 -0.18
CA LEU A 70 9.36 -3.43 0.36
C LEU A 70 8.25 -4.00 -0.53
N PRO A 71 7.23 -4.65 0.05
CA PRO A 71 6.06 -5.12 -0.70
C PRO A 71 5.40 -3.97 -1.46
N MET A 72 5.18 -4.15 -2.76
CA MET A 72 4.46 -3.18 -3.58
C MET A 72 3.09 -3.73 -3.96
N VAL A 73 2.04 -3.06 -3.49
CA VAL A 73 0.65 -3.39 -3.81
C VAL A 73 0.26 -2.71 -5.12
N THR A 74 -0.20 -3.52 -6.06
CA THR A 74 -0.61 -3.13 -7.40
C THR A 74 -2.00 -3.68 -7.71
N THR A 75 -2.61 -3.28 -8.82
CA THR A 75 -3.90 -3.85 -9.26
C THR A 75 -3.83 -5.33 -9.59
N TYR A 76 -2.65 -5.88 -9.91
CA TYR A 76 -2.44 -7.32 -10.11
C TYR A 76 -2.64 -8.15 -8.83
N ASP A 77 -2.57 -7.51 -7.67
CA ASP A 77 -2.72 -8.17 -6.38
C ASP A 77 -4.20 -8.29 -5.97
N VAL A 78 -5.13 -7.67 -6.73
CA VAL A 78 -6.57 -7.80 -6.50
C VAL A 78 -7.07 -9.13 -7.12
N PRO A 79 -7.76 -9.99 -6.35
CA PRO A 79 -8.34 -11.24 -6.85
C PRO A 79 -9.49 -11.03 -7.83
#